data_AF-A0AAE4NQY6-F1
#
_entry.id   AF-A0AAE4NQY6-F1
#
_cell.length_a   1.000
_cell.length_b   1.000
_cell.length_c   1.000
_cell.angle_alpha   90.00
_cell.angle_beta   90.00
_cell.angle_gamma   90.00
#
_symmetry.space_group_name_H-M   'P 1'
#
loop_
_entity.id
_entity.type
_entity.pdbx_description
1 polymer ?
#
loop_
_entity_poly.entity_id
_entity_poly.type
_entity_poly.pdbx_seq_one_letter_code
_entity_poly.pdbx_strand_id
1 'polypeptide(L)'
;MSQRKLIAEGKTSQIYLKDSYVYKVFSASYPSSWILKEVEINNEVRNNTKLCVVHNEFIKETNEIKMEYIEGKTLGDRIKKDKYKNALDDLIDLQLSIYKYKNLKLPNAKVSLRERIIDSKLEKEIKNKALIALDKIPSSNNLCHFDIHLLNIMFENQKYYIIDWVNAKNSHPILDIARTYVILKQYASRQSNKYLKLIIKKGGFDEELVTPAVTVMATLRLLDNDTNTFKSNLYELII
;
A
#
# COMPACT_ATOMS: atom_id res chain seq x y z
N MET A 1 23.30 -20.26 20.02
CA MET A 1 22.91 -19.45 18.86
C MET A 1 21.60 -18.76 19.20
N SER A 2 21.47 -17.45 18.98
CA SER A 2 20.22 -16.72 19.28
C SER A 2 19.06 -17.28 18.44
N GLN A 3 17.95 -17.59 19.10
CA GLN A 3 16.72 -18.04 18.46
C GLN A 3 16.03 -16.84 17.80
N ARG A 4 15.39 -17.06 16.65
CA ARG A 4 14.54 -16.04 16.00
C ARG A 4 13.37 -15.67 16.92
N LYS A 5 13.15 -14.38 17.14
CA LYS A 5 12.03 -13.85 17.94
C LYS A 5 10.86 -13.46 17.02
N LEU A 6 9.68 -14.01 17.23
CA LEU A 6 8.47 -13.56 16.54
C LEU A 6 8.13 -12.12 16.97
N ILE A 7 7.98 -11.21 16.01
CA ILE A 7 7.66 -9.79 16.28
C ILE A 7 6.35 -9.32 15.65
N ALA A 8 5.85 -10.01 14.62
CA ALA A 8 4.52 -9.77 14.06
C ALA A 8 3.99 -11.02 13.33
N GLU A 9 2.67 -11.09 13.19
CA GLU A 9 1.99 -12.16 12.47
C GLU A 9 0.92 -11.55 11.56
N GLY A 10 0.89 -11.99 10.31
CA GLY A 10 -0.11 -11.61 9.31
C GLY A 10 -0.86 -12.85 8.80
N LYS A 11 -1.79 -12.63 7.85
CA LYS A 11 -2.65 -13.70 7.31
C LYS A 11 -1.87 -14.82 6.62
N THR A 12 -0.78 -14.48 5.94
CA THR A 12 0.00 -15.40 5.09
C THR A 12 1.48 -15.50 5.47
N SER A 13 1.93 -14.73 6.46
CA SER A 13 3.34 -14.68 6.84
C SER A 13 3.53 -14.32 8.30
N GLN A 14 4.66 -14.74 8.85
CA GLN A 14 5.13 -14.42 10.18
C GLN A 14 6.45 -13.66 10.08
N ILE A 15 6.63 -12.65 10.93
CA ILE A 15 7.79 -11.78 10.91
C ILE A 15 8.66 -12.09 12.12
N TYR A 16 9.90 -12.49 11.86
CA TYR A 16 10.88 -12.84 12.88
C TYR A 16 12.06 -11.87 12.88
N LEU A 17 12.52 -11.50 14.07
CA LEU A 17 13.75 -10.73 14.27
C LEU A 17 14.87 -11.67 14.73
N LYS A 18 16.04 -11.54 14.11
CA LYS A 18 17.28 -12.14 14.61
C LYS A 18 18.45 -11.22 14.27
N ASP A 19 19.22 -10.87 15.29
CA ASP A 19 20.34 -9.94 15.21
C ASP A 19 19.86 -8.62 14.55
N SER A 20 20.49 -8.17 13.46
CA SER A 20 20.10 -6.95 12.72
C SER A 20 19.20 -7.21 11.51
N TYR A 21 18.54 -8.37 11.43
CA TYR A 21 17.72 -8.75 10.28
C TYR A 21 16.30 -9.18 10.67
N VAL A 22 15.38 -8.85 9.78
CA VAL A 22 14.00 -9.34 9.79
C VAL A 22 13.81 -10.40 8.72
N TYR A 23 13.08 -11.45 9.08
CA TYR A 23 12.71 -12.56 8.22
C TYR A 23 11.19 -12.62 8.12
N LYS A 24 10.65 -12.33 6.93
CA LYS A 24 9.25 -12.57 6.58
C LYS A 24 9.13 -14.01 6.07
N VAL A 25 8.59 -14.87 6.90
CA VAL A 25 8.47 -16.32 6.66
C VAL A 25 7.05 -16.61 6.18
N PHE A 26 6.93 -17.22 5.00
CA PHE A 26 5.63 -17.53 4.40
C PHE A 26 5.22 -18.98 4.70
N SER A 27 3.92 -19.27 4.65
CA SER A 27 3.45 -20.66 4.72
C SER A 27 3.96 -21.48 3.54
N ALA A 28 4.14 -22.79 3.73
CA ALA A 28 4.58 -23.69 2.67
C ALA A 28 3.64 -23.71 1.45
N SER A 29 2.36 -23.34 1.63
CA SER A 29 1.36 -23.22 0.58
C SER A 29 1.44 -21.91 -0.22
N TYR A 30 2.21 -20.91 0.24
CA TYR A 30 2.34 -19.63 -0.43
C TYR A 30 3.29 -19.76 -1.63
N PRO A 31 2.88 -19.38 -2.86
CA PRO A 31 3.70 -19.62 -4.04
C PRO A 31 5.03 -18.86 -4.02
N SER A 32 6.15 -19.57 -4.19
CA SER A 32 7.49 -18.96 -4.24
C SER A 32 7.64 -17.90 -5.34
N SER A 33 6.90 -18.02 -6.44
CA SER A 33 6.86 -17.01 -7.51
C SER A 33 6.27 -15.68 -7.04
N TRP A 34 5.34 -15.69 -6.09
CA TRP A 34 4.77 -14.47 -5.49
C TRP A 34 5.75 -13.82 -4.53
N ILE A 35 6.51 -14.62 -3.77
CA ILE A 35 7.60 -14.13 -2.91
C ILE A 35 8.69 -13.47 -3.76
N LEU A 36 9.11 -14.13 -4.84
CA LEU A 36 10.07 -13.57 -5.78
C LEU A 36 9.55 -12.23 -6.35
N LYS A 37 8.28 -12.17 -6.71
CA LYS A 37 7.67 -10.94 -7.23
C LYS A 37 7.68 -9.79 -6.21
N GLU A 38 7.43 -10.08 -4.94
CA GLU A 38 7.52 -9.12 -3.85
C GLU A 38 8.95 -8.54 -3.73
N VAL A 39 9.97 -9.42 -3.81
CA VAL A 39 11.37 -9.00 -3.77
C VAL A 39 11.76 -8.17 -4.98
N GLU A 40 11.36 -8.58 -6.18
CA GLU A 40 11.63 -7.84 -7.42
C GLU A 40 11.04 -6.43 -7.38
N ILE A 41 9.77 -6.29 -6.97
CA ILE A 41 9.09 -4.99 -6.91
C ILE A 41 9.78 -4.07 -5.89
N ASN A 42 10.08 -4.59 -4.69
CA ASN A 42 10.75 -3.79 -3.66
C ASN A 42 12.13 -3.31 -4.16
N ASN A 43 12.95 -4.22 -4.67
CA ASN A 43 14.30 -3.88 -5.12
C ASN A 43 14.29 -2.96 -6.36
N GLU A 44 13.31 -3.08 -7.25
CA GLU A 44 13.12 -2.12 -8.36
C GLU A 44 12.90 -0.70 -7.82
N VAL A 45 12.05 -0.52 -6.81
CA VAL A 45 11.82 0.78 -6.16
C VAL A 45 13.08 1.28 -5.46
N ARG A 46 13.73 0.42 -4.67
CA ARG A 46 14.97 0.79 -3.96
C ARG A 46 16.06 1.26 -4.91
N ASN A 47 16.29 0.53 -5.99
CA ASN A 47 17.44 0.76 -6.87
C ASN A 47 17.24 1.94 -7.82
N ASN A 48 16.00 2.30 -8.12
CA ASN A 48 15.67 3.34 -9.12
C ASN A 48 15.06 4.61 -8.50
N THR A 49 15.09 4.75 -7.18
CA THR A 49 14.60 5.94 -6.48
C THR A 49 15.57 6.39 -5.39
N LYS A 50 15.36 7.60 -4.85
CA LYS A 50 16.05 8.09 -3.63
C LYS A 50 15.22 7.87 -2.36
N LEU A 51 14.16 7.06 -2.44
CA LEU A 51 13.35 6.71 -1.29
C LEU A 51 14.14 5.78 -0.36
N CYS A 52 13.94 5.90 0.95
CA CYS A 52 14.54 4.97 1.90
C CYS A 52 13.73 3.67 1.91
N VAL A 53 14.23 2.67 1.19
CA VAL A 53 13.63 1.34 1.05
C VAL A 53 14.71 0.30 1.37
N VAL A 54 14.39 -0.62 2.28
CA VAL A 54 15.32 -1.69 2.66
C VAL A 54 15.50 -2.69 1.53
N HIS A 55 16.68 -3.28 1.43
CA HIS A 55 16.92 -4.34 0.46
C HIS A 55 16.22 -5.62 0.91
N ASN A 56 15.54 -6.28 -0.04
CA ASN A 56 14.93 -7.59 0.17
C ASN A 56 15.78 -8.67 -0.51
N GLU A 57 16.10 -9.72 0.24
CA GLU A 57 16.77 -10.93 -0.22
C GLU A 57 15.80 -12.11 -0.15
N PHE A 58 15.59 -12.83 -1.27
CA PHE A 58 14.76 -14.03 -1.27
C PHE A 58 15.60 -15.26 -0.88
N ILE A 59 15.28 -15.88 0.25
CA ILE A 59 15.84 -17.16 0.68
C ILE A 59 14.89 -18.27 0.21
N LYS A 60 15.27 -18.91 -0.89
CA LYS A 60 14.40 -19.85 -1.62
C LYS A 60 14.20 -21.16 -0.86
N GLU A 61 15.23 -21.61 -0.13
CA GLU A 61 15.24 -22.88 0.61
C GLU A 61 14.17 -22.92 1.70
N THR A 62 13.89 -21.76 2.30
CA THR A 62 12.96 -21.61 3.42
C THR A 62 11.70 -20.81 3.06
N ASN A 63 11.59 -20.35 1.81
CA ASN A 63 10.53 -19.43 1.36
C ASN A 63 10.40 -18.20 2.28
N GLU A 64 11.51 -17.47 2.45
CA GLU A 64 11.57 -16.30 3.33
C GLU A 64 12.11 -15.07 2.59
N ILE A 65 11.66 -13.89 2.99
CA ILE A 65 12.34 -12.65 2.62
C ILE A 65 13.14 -12.18 3.82
N LYS A 66 14.44 -12.01 3.63
CA LYS A 66 15.35 -11.40 4.59
C LYS A 66 15.55 -9.93 4.23
N MET A 67 15.50 -9.05 5.23
CA MET A 67 15.69 -7.62 5.08
C MET A 67 16.36 -7.03 6.33
N GLU A 68 16.97 -5.86 6.19
CA GLU A 68 17.55 -5.13 7.34
C GLU A 68 16.45 -4.76 8.34
N TYR A 69 16.75 -4.93 9.63
CA TYR A 69 15.84 -4.48 10.68
C TYR A 69 15.90 -2.96 10.82
N ILE A 70 14.73 -2.33 10.81
CA ILE A 70 14.55 -0.92 11.16
C ILE A 70 14.11 -0.89 12.63
N GLU A 71 14.98 -0.42 13.53
CA GLU A 71 14.71 -0.34 14.98
C GLU A 71 13.68 0.74 15.33
N GLY A 72 13.41 1.64 14.36
CA GLY A 72 12.43 2.70 14.45
C GLY A 72 10.99 2.26 14.77
N LYS A 73 10.14 3.24 15.06
CA LYS A 73 8.69 3.03 15.26
C LYS A 73 7.92 3.34 13.99
N THR A 74 6.80 2.66 13.78
CA THR A 74 5.85 3.10 12.75
C THR A 74 5.31 4.49 13.08
N LEU A 75 4.91 5.24 12.06
CA LEU A 75 4.29 6.55 12.24
C LEU A 75 2.98 6.44 13.04
N GLY A 76 2.23 5.34 12.86
CA GLY A 76 1.06 5.02 13.68
C GLY A 76 1.39 4.78 15.15
N ASP A 77 2.50 4.10 15.44
CA ASP A 77 2.99 3.92 16.81
C ASP A 77 3.43 5.24 17.44
N ARG A 78 4.04 6.15 16.67
CA ARG A 78 4.41 7.49 17.17
C ARG A 78 3.19 8.32 17.56
N ILE A 79 2.07 8.20 16.85
CA ILE A 79 0.81 8.83 17.27
C ILE A 79 0.36 8.27 18.63
N LYS A 80 0.35 6.94 18.77
CA LYS A 80 -0.20 6.27 19.96
C LYS A 80 0.70 6.42 21.19
N LYS A 81 2.00 6.17 21.04
CA LYS A 81 2.98 6.08 22.13
C LYS A 81 3.59 7.46 22.43
N ASP A 82 3.91 8.23 21.40
CA ASP A 82 4.66 9.48 21.53
C ASP A 82 3.76 10.72 21.37
N LYS A 83 2.44 10.53 21.20
CA LYS A 83 1.44 11.59 20.97
C LYS A 83 1.80 12.53 19.81
N TYR A 84 2.50 12.00 18.81
CA TYR A 84 3.00 12.77 17.69
C TYR A 84 1.85 13.30 16.81
N LYS A 85 1.83 14.61 16.56
CA LYS A 85 0.68 15.31 15.96
C LYS A 85 0.76 15.50 14.44
N ASN A 86 1.96 15.45 13.86
CA ASN A 86 2.18 15.79 12.45
C ASN A 86 2.16 14.57 11.51
N ALA A 87 1.79 13.41 12.02
CA ALA A 87 1.79 12.15 11.26
C ALA A 87 0.96 12.20 9.96
N LEU A 88 -0.13 12.97 9.93
CA LEU A 88 -0.93 13.10 8.72
C LEU A 88 -0.19 13.92 7.65
N ASP A 89 0.48 15.00 8.04
CA ASP A 89 1.25 15.83 7.10
C ASP A 89 2.47 15.06 6.58
N ASP A 90 3.15 14.31 7.45
CA ASP A 90 4.26 13.43 7.06
C ASP A 90 3.81 12.34 6.06
N LEU A 91 2.65 11.70 6.31
CA LEU A 91 2.07 10.73 5.36
C LEU A 91 1.86 11.37 3.98
N ILE A 92 1.25 12.55 3.94
CA ILE A 92 0.98 13.27 2.69
C ILE A 92 2.28 13.62 1.98
N ASP A 93 3.27 14.13 2.70
CA ASP A 93 4.55 14.54 2.11
C ASP A 93 5.37 13.38 1.58
N LEU A 94 5.37 12.27 2.30
CA LEU A 94 5.98 11.03 1.83
C LEU A 94 5.25 10.51 0.60
N GLN A 95 3.93 10.46 0.62
CA GLN A 95 3.13 9.99 -0.52
C GLN A 95 3.34 10.86 -1.78
N LEU A 96 3.35 12.18 -1.64
CA LEU A 96 3.67 13.10 -2.74
C LEU A 96 5.12 12.94 -3.23
N SER A 97 6.06 12.57 -2.35
CA SER A 97 7.44 12.30 -2.73
C SER A 97 7.58 11.05 -3.60
N ILE A 98 6.74 10.03 -3.39
CA ILE A 98 6.68 8.81 -4.21
C ILE A 98 6.29 9.17 -5.65
N TYR A 99 5.29 10.06 -5.80
CA TYR A 99 4.78 10.45 -7.12
C TYR A 99 5.77 11.24 -7.98
N LYS A 100 6.95 11.61 -7.45
CA LYS A 100 8.02 12.24 -8.23
C LYS A 100 8.75 11.24 -9.14
N TYR A 101 8.65 9.94 -8.88
CA TYR A 101 9.27 8.89 -9.69
C TYR A 101 8.30 8.35 -10.74
N LYS A 102 8.81 7.99 -11.91
CA LYS A 102 8.02 7.51 -13.06
C LYS A 102 8.75 6.41 -13.84
N ASN A 103 7.99 5.61 -14.57
CA ASN A 103 8.49 4.64 -15.55
C ASN A 103 9.43 3.57 -14.96
N LEU A 104 9.18 3.13 -13.72
CA LEU A 104 9.89 1.98 -13.16
C LEU A 104 9.44 0.69 -13.86
N LYS A 105 10.21 -0.39 -13.75
CA LYS A 105 9.88 -1.72 -14.28
C LYS A 105 8.82 -2.43 -13.42
N LEU A 106 7.65 -1.81 -13.29
CA LEU A 106 6.52 -2.25 -12.48
C LEU A 106 5.27 -2.50 -13.34
N PRO A 107 4.33 -3.35 -12.89
CA PRO A 107 3.06 -3.54 -13.57
C PRO A 107 2.28 -2.23 -13.75
N ASN A 108 1.47 -2.16 -14.79
CA ASN A 108 0.54 -1.05 -14.98
C ASN A 108 -0.70 -1.26 -14.12
N ALA A 109 -1.06 -0.27 -13.30
CA ALA A 109 -2.18 -0.37 -12.40
C ALA A 109 -3.50 -0.54 -13.15
N LYS A 110 -3.81 0.29 -14.15
CA LYS A 110 -5.09 0.19 -14.88
C LYS A 110 -5.33 -1.20 -15.46
N VAL A 111 -4.31 -1.82 -16.06
CA VAL A 111 -4.40 -3.19 -16.60
C VAL A 111 -4.72 -4.18 -15.47
N SER A 112 -3.86 -4.24 -14.45
CA SER A 112 -4.03 -5.19 -13.35
C SER A 112 -5.33 -5.02 -12.56
N LEU A 113 -5.79 -3.78 -12.36
CA LEU A 113 -7.02 -3.48 -11.63
C LEU A 113 -8.25 -3.85 -12.46
N ARG A 114 -8.22 -3.60 -13.77
CA ARG A 114 -9.28 -4.01 -14.71
C ARG A 114 -9.45 -5.53 -14.71
N GLU A 115 -8.36 -6.28 -14.84
CA GLU A 115 -8.37 -7.76 -14.78
C GLU A 115 -8.97 -8.25 -13.47
N ARG A 116 -8.51 -7.72 -12.33
CA ARG A 116 -9.06 -8.06 -11.00
C ARG A 116 -10.56 -7.79 -10.88
N ILE A 117 -11.07 -6.70 -11.46
CA ILE A 117 -12.50 -6.38 -11.43
C ILE A 117 -13.29 -7.37 -12.29
N ILE A 118 -12.81 -7.66 -13.50
CA ILE A 118 -13.46 -8.58 -14.44
C ILE A 118 -13.55 -9.99 -13.84
N ASP A 119 -12.45 -10.50 -13.29
CA ASP A 119 -12.33 -11.86 -12.77
C ASP A 119 -12.99 -12.07 -11.40
N SER A 120 -13.40 -10.99 -10.73
CA SER A 120 -14.04 -11.06 -9.42
C SER A 120 -15.41 -11.76 -9.47
N LYS A 121 -15.93 -12.18 -8.31
CA LYS A 121 -17.30 -12.73 -8.18
C LYS A 121 -18.35 -11.65 -7.83
N LEU A 122 -18.02 -10.36 -8.01
CA LEU A 122 -18.95 -9.27 -7.74
C LEU A 122 -20.11 -9.24 -8.74
N GLU A 123 -21.20 -8.61 -8.34
CA GLU A 123 -22.35 -8.36 -9.21
C GLU A 123 -21.97 -7.53 -10.44
N LYS A 124 -22.60 -7.84 -11.57
CA LYS A 124 -22.30 -7.21 -12.88
C LYS A 124 -22.42 -5.70 -12.83
N GLU A 125 -23.40 -5.17 -12.10
CA GLU A 125 -23.61 -3.73 -11.96
C GLU A 125 -22.43 -3.04 -11.27
N ILE A 126 -21.95 -3.60 -10.15
CA ILE A 126 -20.80 -3.10 -9.41
C ILE A 126 -19.53 -3.14 -10.28
N LYS A 127 -19.31 -4.24 -10.99
CA LYS A 127 -18.19 -4.37 -11.94
C LYS A 127 -18.24 -3.29 -13.01
N ASN A 128 -19.40 -3.11 -13.66
CA ASN A 128 -19.57 -2.12 -14.73
C ASN A 128 -19.31 -0.70 -14.23
N LYS A 129 -19.83 -0.35 -13.04
CA LYS A 129 -19.60 0.96 -12.44
C LYS A 129 -18.12 1.22 -12.17
N ALA A 130 -17.42 0.23 -11.62
CA ALA A 130 -15.98 0.33 -11.38
C ALA A 130 -15.17 0.44 -12.68
N LEU A 131 -15.53 -0.30 -13.73
CA LEU A 131 -14.86 -0.23 -15.04
C LEU A 131 -15.06 1.15 -15.71
N ILE A 132 -16.28 1.68 -15.71
CA ILE A 132 -16.56 3.04 -16.21
C ILE A 132 -15.78 4.08 -15.41
N ALA A 133 -15.72 3.94 -14.08
CA ALA A 133 -14.95 4.83 -13.23
C ALA A 133 -13.44 4.75 -13.51
N LEU A 134 -12.91 3.55 -13.75
CA LEU A 134 -11.50 3.33 -14.10
C LEU A 134 -11.13 3.98 -15.44
N ASP A 135 -12.05 3.98 -16.40
CA ASP A 135 -11.85 4.57 -17.73
C ASP A 135 -11.79 6.10 -17.71
N LYS A 136 -12.40 6.74 -16.69
CA LYS A 136 -12.29 8.19 -16.45
C LYS A 136 -10.92 8.62 -15.92
N ILE A 137 -10.17 7.71 -15.29
CA ILE A 137 -8.87 8.06 -14.73
C ILE A 137 -7.88 8.27 -15.89
N PRO A 138 -7.08 9.35 -15.95
CA PRO A 138 -6.05 9.50 -16.97
C PRO A 138 -4.97 8.43 -16.86
N SER A 139 -4.33 8.10 -17.97
CA SER A 139 -3.15 7.23 -17.93
C SER A 139 -1.92 8.02 -17.52
N SER A 140 -1.13 7.47 -16.60
CA SER A 140 0.21 7.98 -16.29
C SER A 140 1.06 6.86 -15.70
N ASN A 141 2.37 7.08 -15.63
CA ASN A 141 3.33 6.08 -15.19
C ASN A 141 4.05 6.50 -13.91
N ASN A 142 3.39 7.22 -13.01
CA ASN A 142 3.97 7.55 -11.70
C ASN A 142 4.08 6.29 -10.84
N LEU A 143 5.16 6.17 -10.09
CA LEU A 143 5.29 5.17 -9.04
C LEU A 143 4.16 5.40 -8.02
N CYS A 144 3.40 4.35 -7.73
CA CYS A 144 2.33 4.36 -6.72
C CYS A 144 2.50 3.14 -5.82
N HIS A 145 2.22 3.30 -4.52
CA HIS A 145 2.47 2.25 -3.53
C HIS A 145 1.31 1.24 -3.43
N PHE A 146 0.07 1.72 -3.51
CA PHE A 146 -1.19 1.00 -3.35
C PHE A 146 -1.46 0.36 -1.98
N ASP A 147 -0.63 0.69 -0.98
CA ASP A 147 -0.85 0.28 0.41
C ASP A 147 -0.15 1.20 1.42
N ILE A 148 0.02 2.47 1.07
CA ILE A 148 0.66 3.42 1.97
C ILE A 148 -0.32 3.88 3.05
N HIS A 149 0.05 3.63 4.30
CA HIS A 149 -0.63 4.11 5.51
C HIS A 149 0.36 4.21 6.67
N LEU A 150 -0.09 4.75 7.81
CA LEU A 150 0.75 5.08 8.96
C LEU A 150 1.56 3.91 9.56
N LEU A 151 1.16 2.66 9.30
CA LEU A 151 1.89 1.48 9.80
C LEU A 151 2.97 0.99 8.82
N ASN A 152 2.91 1.40 7.55
CA ASN A 152 3.90 1.08 6.52
C ASN A 152 4.96 2.19 6.36
N ILE A 153 5.00 3.12 7.32
CA ILE A 153 6.00 4.19 7.39
C ILE A 153 6.73 4.03 8.72
N MET A 154 8.01 3.66 8.65
CA MET A 154 8.90 3.53 9.79
C MET A 154 9.70 4.83 9.96
N PHE A 155 9.94 5.25 11.19
CA PHE A 155 10.77 6.40 11.51
C PHE A 155 11.92 5.99 12.44
N GLU A 156 13.14 6.18 11.95
CA GLU A 156 14.39 5.84 12.62
C GLU A 156 15.43 6.91 12.32
N ASN A 157 16.16 7.39 13.34
CA ASN A 157 17.29 8.31 13.17
C ASN A 157 16.99 9.52 12.24
N GLN A 158 15.84 10.17 12.46
CA GLN A 158 15.36 11.31 11.67
C GLN A 158 15.06 11.01 10.18
N LYS A 159 14.96 9.75 9.80
CA LYS A 159 14.62 9.31 8.44
C LYS A 159 13.33 8.49 8.43
N TYR A 160 12.58 8.64 7.34
CA TYR A 160 11.39 7.85 7.06
C TYR A 160 11.72 6.74 6.08
N TYR A 161 11.38 5.51 6.44
CA TYR A 161 11.47 4.33 5.59
C TYR A 161 10.07 3.89 5.23
N ILE A 162 9.86 3.57 3.95
CA ILE A 162 8.58 3.06 3.45
C ILE A 162 8.75 1.58 3.18
N ILE A 163 7.88 0.77 3.76
CA ILE A 163 7.91 -0.70 3.69
C ILE A 163 6.67 -1.24 2.97
N ASP A 164 6.69 -2.53 2.64
CA ASP A 164 5.58 -3.26 2.02
C ASP A 164 5.20 -2.79 0.60
N TRP A 165 6.23 -2.70 -0.26
CA TRP A 165 6.08 -2.28 -1.66
C TRP A 165 5.45 -3.34 -2.58
N VAL A 166 5.03 -4.51 -2.10
CA VAL A 166 4.54 -5.62 -2.94
C VAL A 166 3.40 -5.21 -3.89
N ASN A 167 2.62 -4.21 -3.51
CA ASN A 167 1.49 -3.70 -4.28
C ASN A 167 1.86 -2.61 -5.28
N ALA A 168 3.12 -2.19 -5.36
CA ALA A 168 3.54 -1.03 -6.13
C ALA A 168 3.38 -1.24 -7.64
N LYS A 169 2.90 -0.19 -8.31
CA LYS A 169 2.58 -0.19 -9.75
C LYS A 169 2.82 1.19 -10.35
N ASN A 170 2.94 1.24 -11.67
CA ASN A 170 2.87 2.47 -12.44
C ASN A 170 1.40 2.89 -12.61
N SER A 171 1.03 4.10 -12.19
CA SER A 171 -0.36 4.56 -12.19
C SER A 171 -0.49 6.08 -12.19
N HIS A 172 -1.69 6.57 -12.47
CA HIS A 172 -2.11 7.90 -12.00
C HIS A 172 -2.18 7.94 -10.47
N PRO A 173 -1.54 8.92 -9.80
CA PRO A 173 -1.51 9.02 -8.34
C PRO A 173 -2.88 9.02 -7.67
N ILE A 174 -3.91 9.52 -8.35
CA ILE A 174 -5.28 9.58 -7.80
C ILE A 174 -5.80 8.21 -7.34
N LEU A 175 -5.41 7.12 -8.02
CA LEU A 175 -5.81 5.77 -7.65
C LEU A 175 -5.14 5.30 -6.35
N ASP A 176 -3.90 5.71 -6.12
CA ASP A 176 -3.17 5.42 -4.89
C ASP A 176 -3.66 6.29 -3.72
N ILE A 177 -3.96 7.57 -3.99
CA ILE A 177 -4.60 8.47 -3.03
C ILE A 177 -5.95 7.91 -2.58
N ALA A 178 -6.78 7.48 -3.53
CA ALA A 178 -8.07 6.87 -3.26
C ALA A 178 -7.92 5.57 -2.46
N ARG A 179 -6.90 4.75 -2.75
CA ARG A 179 -6.59 3.53 -2.01
C ARG A 179 -6.29 3.84 -0.54
N THR A 180 -5.41 4.80 -0.26
CA THR A 180 -5.13 5.27 1.10
C THR A 180 -6.38 5.84 1.78
N TYR A 181 -7.19 6.65 1.07
CA TYR A 181 -8.44 7.18 1.61
C TYR A 181 -9.40 6.06 2.05
N VAL A 182 -9.57 5.03 1.24
CA VAL A 182 -10.42 3.87 1.57
C VAL A 182 -9.90 3.13 2.80
N ILE A 183 -8.58 2.91 2.92
CA ILE A 183 -7.97 2.32 4.13
C ILE A 183 -8.26 3.20 5.36
N LEU A 184 -8.02 4.51 5.26
CA LEU A 184 -8.27 5.44 6.36
C LEU A 184 -9.76 5.50 6.71
N LYS A 185 -10.68 5.37 5.75
CA LYS A 185 -12.12 5.36 6.04
C LYS A 185 -12.51 4.20 6.95
N GLN A 186 -11.85 3.05 6.80
CA GLN A 186 -12.08 1.86 7.64
C GLN A 186 -11.48 2.00 9.03
N TYR A 187 -10.24 2.49 9.15
CA TYR A 187 -9.48 2.42 10.41
C TYR A 187 -9.28 3.77 11.12
N ALA A 188 -9.57 4.89 10.45
CA ALA A 188 -9.33 6.26 10.91
C ALA A 188 -10.33 7.24 10.26
N SER A 189 -11.63 6.93 10.31
CA SER A 189 -12.69 7.63 9.57
C SER A 189 -12.74 9.14 9.83
N ARG A 190 -12.39 9.58 11.05
CA ARG A 190 -12.31 11.00 11.40
C ARG A 190 -11.21 11.75 10.64
N GLN A 191 -10.14 11.07 10.27
CA GLN A 191 -8.99 11.64 9.58
C GLN A 191 -9.08 11.50 8.05
N SER A 192 -9.86 10.54 7.53
CA SER A 192 -9.89 10.23 6.09
C SER A 192 -10.27 11.43 5.21
N ASN A 193 -11.30 12.20 5.59
CA ASN A 193 -11.73 13.36 4.82
C ASN A 193 -10.69 14.50 4.88
N LYS A 194 -10.04 14.67 6.03
CA LYS A 194 -8.95 15.66 6.20
C LYS A 194 -7.76 15.29 5.34
N TYR A 195 -7.36 14.03 5.34
CA TYR A 195 -6.32 13.48 4.47
C TYR A 195 -6.62 13.81 3.00
N LEU A 196 -7.80 13.41 2.50
CA LEU A 196 -8.16 13.54 1.10
C LEU A 196 -8.15 15.01 0.67
N LYS A 197 -8.78 15.89 1.45
CA LYS A 197 -8.79 17.33 1.17
C LYS A 197 -7.38 17.93 1.10
N LEU A 198 -6.51 17.56 2.05
CA LEU A 198 -5.16 18.11 2.12
C LEU A 198 -4.26 17.62 0.99
N ILE A 199 -4.28 16.32 0.67
CA ILE A 199 -3.42 15.76 -0.39
C ILE A 199 -3.86 16.23 -1.77
N ILE A 200 -5.16 16.35 -2.03
CA ILE A 200 -5.67 16.88 -3.30
C ILE A 200 -5.23 18.33 -3.48
N LYS A 201 -5.41 19.17 -2.45
CA LYS A 201 -4.98 20.57 -2.48
C LYS A 201 -3.46 20.71 -2.62
N LYS A 202 -2.67 19.97 -1.82
CA LYS A 202 -1.21 20.08 -1.78
C LYS A 202 -0.54 19.50 -3.03
N GLY A 203 -1.11 18.43 -3.59
CA GLY A 203 -0.62 17.79 -4.80
C GLY A 203 -1.12 18.43 -6.10
N GLY A 204 -2.10 19.34 -6.04
CA GLY A 204 -2.70 19.96 -7.21
C GLY A 204 -3.45 18.95 -8.09
N PHE A 205 -4.13 17.99 -7.48
CA PHE A 205 -4.89 16.97 -8.20
C PHE A 205 -6.29 17.48 -8.56
N ASP A 206 -6.81 17.00 -9.67
CA ASP A 206 -8.17 17.28 -10.11
C ASP A 206 -9.20 16.61 -9.18
N GLU A 207 -10.06 17.41 -8.57
CA GLU A 207 -11.12 16.96 -7.68
C GLU A 207 -12.16 16.08 -8.41
N GLU A 208 -12.36 16.28 -9.72
CA GLU A 208 -13.30 15.48 -10.52
C GLU A 208 -12.88 14.01 -10.63
N LEU A 209 -11.57 13.73 -10.49
CA LEU A 209 -11.03 12.38 -10.54
C LEU A 209 -11.17 11.62 -9.21
N VAL A 210 -11.48 12.31 -8.11
CA VAL A 210 -11.55 11.71 -6.77
C VAL A 210 -12.65 10.66 -6.70
N THR A 211 -13.88 11.02 -7.07
CA THR A 211 -15.03 10.10 -6.97
C THR A 211 -14.83 8.84 -7.81
N PRO A 212 -14.46 8.93 -9.11
CA PRO A 212 -14.14 7.73 -9.90
C PRO A 212 -13.04 6.86 -9.27
N ALA A 213 -11.97 7.48 -8.77
CA ALA A 213 -10.86 6.73 -8.17
C ALA A 213 -11.28 6.01 -6.88
N VAL A 214 -12.10 6.67 -6.04
CA VAL A 214 -12.66 6.08 -4.82
C VAL A 214 -13.62 4.93 -5.16
N THR A 215 -14.47 5.06 -6.17
CA THR A 215 -15.35 3.96 -6.63
C THR A 215 -14.53 2.72 -7.02
N VAL A 216 -13.45 2.89 -7.80
CA VAL A 216 -12.56 1.78 -8.18
C VAL A 216 -11.94 1.13 -6.95
N MET A 217 -11.37 1.94 -6.05
CA MET A 217 -10.65 1.42 -4.88
C MET A 217 -11.56 0.80 -3.83
N ALA A 218 -12.77 1.34 -3.63
CA ALA A 218 -13.77 0.75 -2.77
C ALA A 218 -14.24 -0.61 -3.32
N THR A 219 -14.44 -0.71 -4.64
CA THR A 219 -14.81 -1.97 -5.31
C THR A 219 -13.73 -3.03 -5.12
N LEU A 220 -12.47 -2.70 -5.36
CA LEU A 220 -11.36 -3.64 -5.14
C LEU A 220 -11.22 -4.02 -3.67
N ARG A 221 -11.48 -3.08 -2.75
CA ARG A 221 -11.42 -3.34 -1.31
C ARG A 221 -12.52 -4.28 -0.81
N LEU A 222 -13.64 -4.43 -1.54
CA LEU A 222 -14.62 -5.49 -1.29
C LEU A 222 -14.04 -6.89 -1.58
N LEU A 223 -13.08 -7.01 -2.50
CA LEU A 223 -12.45 -8.28 -2.84
C LEU A 223 -11.44 -8.73 -1.77
N ASP A 224 -10.80 -7.77 -1.11
CA ASP A 224 -9.74 -8.04 -0.12
C ASP A 224 -10.29 -8.29 1.30
N ASN A 225 -11.54 -7.90 1.58
CA ASN A 225 -12.14 -8.00 2.92
C ASN A 225 -13.10 -9.18 3.04
N ASP A 226 -12.69 -10.19 3.79
CA ASP A 226 -13.54 -11.33 4.16
C ASP A 226 -14.54 -10.99 5.29
N THR A 227 -14.39 -9.82 5.93
CA THR A 227 -15.20 -9.43 7.11
C THR A 227 -16.32 -8.46 6.75
N ASN A 228 -17.54 -8.74 7.20
CA ASN A 228 -18.72 -7.90 6.97
C ASN A 228 -18.63 -6.50 7.61
N THR A 229 -17.71 -6.27 8.55
CA THR A 229 -17.61 -5.05 9.39
C THR A 229 -17.57 -3.74 8.60
N PHE A 230 -16.97 -3.72 7.41
CA PHE A 230 -16.84 -2.51 6.60
C PHE A 230 -17.61 -2.56 5.28
N LYS A 231 -18.38 -3.63 5.05
CA LYS A 231 -18.96 -3.90 3.74
C LYS A 231 -19.99 -2.82 3.34
N SER A 232 -20.86 -2.41 4.27
CA SER A 232 -21.83 -1.32 4.04
C SER A 232 -21.14 0.00 3.67
N ASN A 233 -20.13 0.39 4.44
CA ASN A 233 -19.36 1.63 4.21
C ASN A 233 -18.66 1.62 2.84
N LEU A 234 -18.24 0.45 2.35
CA LEU A 234 -17.63 0.32 1.03
C LEU A 234 -18.67 0.45 -0.10
N TYR A 235 -19.87 -0.11 0.07
CA TYR A 235 -20.96 0.10 -0.88
C TYR A 235 -21.38 1.57 -0.98
N GLU A 236 -21.44 2.29 0.15
CA GLU A 236 -21.71 3.74 0.16
C GLU A 236 -20.68 4.56 -0.62
N LEU A 237 -19.44 4.08 -0.76
CA LEU A 237 -18.41 4.72 -1.59
C LEU A 237 -18.49 4.34 -3.07
N ILE A 238 -19.27 3.30 -3.40
CA ILE A 238 -19.48 2.83 -4.77
C ILE A 238 -20.75 3.43 -5.36
N ILE A 239 -21.82 3.58 -4.57
CA ILE A 239 -23.13 4.15 -4.97
C ILE A 239 -23.00 5.65 -5.25
#